data_AF-A0A510WSY0-F1
#
_entry.id   AF-A0A510WSY0-F1
#
_cell.length_a   1.000
_cell.length_b   1.000
_cell.length_c   1.000
_cell.angle_alpha   90.00
_cell.angle_beta   90.00
_cell.angle_gamma   90.00
#
_symmetry.space_group_name_H-M   'P 1'
#
loop_
_entity.id
_entity.type
_entity.pdbx_description
1 polymer ?
#
loop_
_entity_poly.entity_id
_entity_poly.type
_entity_poly.pdbx_seq_one_letter_code
_entity_poly.pdbx_strand_id
1 'polypeptide(L)' 'MDKTTLRPNYYKDKHGKDLFSHFKDGLLNHEQLSGFYLGNIMKYLTRYRQKNGIEDLEKASVYLDQLKELERNEK' A
#
# COMPACT_ATOMS: atom_id res chain seq x y z
N MET A 1 5.54 -4.22 -14.42
CA MET A 1 5.68 -2.88 -13.81
C MET A 1 6.36 -3.05 -12.47
N ASP A 2 7.43 -2.30 -12.23
CA ASP A 2 8.34 -2.56 -11.12
C ASP A 2 7.74 -2.16 -9.76
N LYS A 3 7.55 -3.13 -8.85
CA LYS A 3 6.88 -2.92 -7.55
C LYS A 3 7.74 -2.16 -6.52
N THR A 4 8.96 -1.76 -6.90
CA THR A 4 10.00 -1.21 -6.01
C THR A 4 9.67 0.19 -5.49
N THR A 5 8.83 0.97 -6.19
CA THR A 5 8.47 2.36 -5.84
C THR A 5 7.71 2.51 -4.52
N LEU A 6 7.10 1.42 -4.04
CA LEU A 6 6.39 1.37 -2.74
C LEU A 6 7.11 0.56 -1.67
N ARG A 7 8.26 -0.05 -2.01
CA ARG A 7 9.11 -0.76 -1.07
C ARG A 7 10.49 -0.12 -0.97
N PRO A 8 10.56 1.19 -0.66
CA PRO A 8 11.84 1.81 -0.42
C PRO A 8 12.55 1.10 0.74
N ASN A 9 13.86 0.94 0.62
CA ASN A 9 14.67 0.15 1.56
C ASN A 9 14.54 0.59 3.02
N TYR A 10 14.08 1.81 3.30
CA TYR A 10 13.88 2.29 4.68
C TYR A 10 12.76 1.58 5.44
N TYR A 11 11.84 0.87 4.76
CA TYR A 11 10.82 0.03 5.41
C TYR A 11 11.27 -1.40 5.67
N LYS A 12 12.50 -1.76 5.29
CA LYS A 12 13.05 -3.09 5.58
C LYS A 12 13.63 -3.07 6.99
N ASP A 13 13.16 -3.97 7.84
CA ASP A 13 13.82 -4.21 9.10
C ASP A 13 15.19 -4.89 8.89
N LYS A 14 15.95 -5.03 9.98
CA LYS A 14 17.28 -5.69 9.99
C LYS A 14 17.25 -7.17 9.52
N HIS A 15 16.06 -7.75 9.35
CA HIS A 15 15.81 -9.11 8.90
C HIS A 15 15.21 -9.17 7.48
N GLY A 16 15.05 -8.02 6.81
CA GLY A 16 14.51 -7.92 5.45
C GLY A 16 12.98 -7.94 5.37
N LYS A 17 12.28 -7.85 6.52
CA LYS A 17 10.82 -7.77 6.59
C LYS A 17 10.38 -6.36 6.25
N ASP A 18 9.49 -6.23 5.25
CA ASP A 18 8.91 -4.94 4.88
C ASP A 18 7.60 -4.66 5.65
N LEU A 19 7.13 -3.41 5.59
CA LEU A 19 5.91 -2.99 6.27
C LEU A 19 4.69 -3.87 5.92
N PHE A 20 4.59 -4.32 4.66
CA PHE A 20 3.51 -5.22 4.23
C PHE A 20 3.60 -6.59 4.90
N SER A 21 4.83 -7.07 5.14
CA SER A 21 5.06 -8.33 5.84
C SER A 21 4.67 -8.23 7.31
N HIS A 22 4.80 -7.08 7.96
CA HIS A 22 4.24 -6.85 9.30
C HIS A 22 2.71 -6.77 9.30
N PHE A 23 2.09 -6.24 8.25
CA PHE A 23 0.64 -6.27 8.11
C PHE A 23 0.11 -7.70 7.96
N LYS A 24 0.80 -8.56 7.22
CA LYS A 24 0.46 -9.99 7.08
C LYS A 24 0.60 -10.77 8.40
N ASP A 25 1.45 -10.31 9.31
CA ASP A 25 1.59 -10.87 10.66
C ASP A 25 0.47 -10.47 11.64
N GLY A 26 -0.52 -9.68 11.20
CA GLY A 26 -1.63 -9.25 12.04
C GLY A 26 -1.33 -8.03 12.90
N LEU A 27 -0.34 -7.20 12.52
CA LEU A 27 -0.10 -5.90 13.18
C LEU A 27 -1.35 -5.01 13.17
N LEU A 28 -2.15 -5.10 12.11
CA LEU A 28 -3.42 -4.40 11.96
C LEU A 28 -4.52 -5.44 11.76
N ASN A 29 -5.69 -5.21 12.37
CA ASN A 29 -6.88 -5.98 12.06
C ASN A 29 -7.39 -5.63 10.64
N HIS A 30 -8.38 -6.39 10.15
CA HIS A 30 -8.91 -6.21 8.80
C HIS A 30 -9.36 -4.77 8.53
N GLU A 31 -10.18 -4.20 9.41
CA GLU A 31 -10.71 -2.83 9.27
C GLU A 31 -9.59 -1.78 9.22
N GLN A 32 -8.61 -1.90 10.12
CA GLN A 32 -7.46 -1.00 10.17
C GLN A 32 -6.60 -1.08 8.91
N LEU A 33 -6.37 -2.29 8.39
CA LEU A 33 -5.57 -2.51 7.19
C LEU A 33 -6.31 -2.02 5.93
N SER A 34 -7.62 -2.28 5.84
CA SER A 34 -8.49 -1.76 4.77
C SER A 34 -8.50 -0.23 4.77
N GLY A 35 -8.67 0.39 5.95
CA GLY A 35 -8.58 1.84 6.13
C GLY A 35 -7.22 2.43 5.73
N PHE A 36 -6.12 1.75 6.04
CA PHE A 36 -4.77 2.16 5.63
C PHE A 36 -4.61 2.18 4.10
N TYR A 37 -5.12 1.16 3.40
CA TYR A 37 -5.09 1.12 1.94
C TYR A 37 -5.98 2.20 1.31
N LEU A 38 -7.22 2.35 1.79
CA LEU A 38 -8.15 3.39 1.33
C LEU A 38 -7.56 4.80 1.49
N GLY A 39 -6.97 5.09 2.65
CA GLY A 39 -6.33 6.38 2.93
C GLY A 39 -5.20 6.69 1.95
N ASN A 40 -4.35 5.71 1.63
CA ASN A 40 -3.28 5.91 0.65
C ASN A 40 -3.81 6.09 -0.77
N ILE A 41 -4.81 5.32 -1.20
CA ILE A 41 -5.47 5.49 -2.51
C ILE A 41 -5.96 6.93 -2.64
N MET A 42 -6.75 7.44 -1.69
CA MET A 42 -7.27 8.81 -1.71
C MET A 42 -6.16 9.86 -1.72
N LYS A 43 -5.13 9.67 -0.89
CA LYS A 43 -3.96 10.56 -0.84
C LYS A 43 -3.26 10.69 -2.21
N TYR A 44 -3.11 9.60 -2.94
CA TYR A 44 -2.44 9.64 -4.25
C TYR A 44 -3.36 10.18 -5.36
N LEU A 45 -4.65 9.84 -5.33
CA LEU A 45 -5.64 10.41 -6.25
C LEU A 45 -5.87 11.92 -6.06
N THR A 46 -5.66 12.46 -4.85
CA THR A 46 -5.76 13.90 -4.61
C THR A 46 -4.49 14.65 -5.03
N ARG A 47 -3.32 14.00 -4.95
CA ARG A 47 -2.02 14.62 -5.24
C ARG A 47 -1.59 14.58 -6.70
N TYR A 48 -2.06 13.63 -7.52
CA TYR A 48 -1.45 13.38 -8.83
C TYR A 48 -1.40 14.63 -9.73
N ARG A 49 -2.45 15.46 -9.73
CA ARG A 49 -2.49 16.69 -10.55
C ARG A 49 -1.53 17.77 -10.06
N GLN A 50 -1.14 17.74 -8.78
CA GLN A 50 -0.43 18.83 -8.11
C GLN A 50 1.02 18.49 -7.75
N LYS A 51 1.40 17.20 -7.72
CA LYS A 51 2.69 16.77 -7.19
C LYS A 51 3.49 15.87 -8.13
N ASN A 52 3.09 14.60 -8.31
CA ASN A 52 3.92 13.62 -9.01
C ASN A 52 3.31 13.05 -10.30
N GLY A 53 2.16 13.56 -10.76
CA GLY A 53 1.54 13.08 -12.00
C GLY A 53 1.24 11.58 -11.97
N ILE A 54 1.61 10.91 -13.06
CA ILE A 54 1.36 9.47 -13.27
C ILE A 54 1.92 8.58 -12.15
N GLU A 55 3.04 8.95 -11.53
CA GLU A 55 3.65 8.15 -10.45
C GLU A 55 2.73 8.00 -9.23
N ASP A 56 1.97 9.05 -8.88
CA ASP A 56 0.99 8.95 -7.80
C ASP A 56 -0.19 8.04 -8.23
N LEU A 57 -0.62 8.07 -9.50
CA LEU A 57 -1.65 7.14 -10.00
C LEU A 57 -1.18 5.67 -9.96
N GLU A 58 0.07 5.41 -10.29
CA GLU A 58 0.67 4.08 -10.18
C GLU A 58 0.70 3.60 -8.72
N LYS A 59 1.06 4.48 -7.77
CA LYS A 59 1.01 4.17 -6.33
C LYS A 59 -0.42 3.87 -5.88
N ALA A 60 -1.40 4.66 -6.32
CA ALA A 60 -2.81 4.40 -6.02
C ALA A 60 -3.24 3.00 -6.53
N SER A 61 -2.83 2.61 -7.73
CA SER A 61 -3.13 1.29 -8.30
C SER A 61 -2.57 0.15 -7.45
N VAL A 62 -1.35 0.29 -6.93
CA VAL A 62 -0.77 -0.77 -6.09
C VAL A 62 -1.54 -0.93 -4.77
N TYR A 63 -1.92 0.18 -4.12
CA TYR A 63 -2.74 0.10 -2.90
C TYR A 63 -4.13 -0.48 -3.19
N LEU A 64 -4.71 -0.19 -4.35
CA LEU A 64 -5.96 -0.80 -4.78
C LEU A 64 -5.82 -2.32 -4.97
N ASP A 65 -4.72 -2.78 -5.56
CA ASP A 65 -4.46 -4.21 -5.71
C ASP A 65 -4.26 -4.92 -4.36
N GLN A 66 -3.60 -4.27 -3.39
CA GLN A 66 -3.47 -4.80 -2.02
C GLN A 66 -4.81 -4.88 -1.29
N LEU A 67 -5.67 -3.86 -1.44
CA LEU A 67 -7.02 -3.89 -0.89
C LEU A 67 -7.84 -5.04 -1.51
N LYS A 68 -7.78 -5.23 -2.83
CA LYS A 68 -8.45 -6.36 -3.49
C LYS A 68 -7.95 -7.73 -3.00
N GLU A 69 -6.66 -7.87 -2.69
CA GLU A 69 -6.10 -9.10 -2.11
C GLU A 69 -6.66 -9.34 -0.70
N LEU A 70 -6.71 -8.30 0.14
CA LEU A 70 -7.25 -8.37 1.49
C LEU A 70 -8.73 -8.82 1.50
N GLU A 71 -9.57 -8.16 0.71
CA GLU A 71 -11.02 -8.41 0.62
C GLU A 71 -11.36 -9.80 0.04
N ARG A 72 -10.49 -10.36 -0.82
CA ARG A 72 -10.67 -11.72 -1.36
C ARG A 72 -10.42 -12.81 -0.33
N ASN A 73 -9.52 -12.56 0.62
CA ASN A 73 -9.13 -13.54 1.63
C ASN A 73 -10.05 -13.53 2.86
N GLU A 74 -10.96 -12.56 2.97
CA GLU A 74 -11.98 -12.50 4.04
C GLU A 74 -13.29 -13.24 3.67
N LYS A 75 -13.47 -13.61 2.38
CA LYS A 75 -14.58 -14.43 1.91
C LYS A 75 -14.24 -15.92 1.88
#